data_AF-A0A540VAR5-F1
#
_entry.id   AF-A0A540VAR5-F1
#
_cell.length_a   1.000
_cell.length_b   1.000
_cell.length_c   1.000
_cell.angle_alpha   90.00
_cell.angle_beta   90.00
_cell.angle_gamma   90.00
#
_symmetry.space_group_name_H-M   'P 1'
#
loop_
_entity.id
_entity.type
_entity.pdbx_description
1 polymer ?
#
loop_
_entity_poly.entity_id
_entity_poly.type
_entity_poly.pdbx_seq_one_letter_code
_entity_poly.pdbx_strand_id
1 'polypeptide(L)'
;MPKQMLTGTLDEQCEFLYRVAQEKMAQGNYTGAVHALKEIVKYAPDYRDAQALLAEARQRKAAQSALLWWGLAGGALFIGVGTVLQVSNDLIFLLLALVGALVGYGVGTFFVRLRVR
;
A
#
# COMPACT_ATOMS: atom_id res chain seq x y z
N MET A 1 20.39 5.20 -4.87
CA MET A 1 21.13 3.98 -4.50
C MET A 1 21.94 3.55 -5.72
N PRO A 2 23.26 3.29 -5.57
CA PRO A 2 24.08 2.80 -6.67
C PRO A 2 23.49 1.46 -7.17
N LYS A 3 23.31 1.34 -8.49
CA LYS A 3 22.93 0.07 -9.12
C LYS A 3 24.16 -0.83 -9.09
N GLN A 4 24.38 -1.54 -7.99
CA GLN A 4 25.31 -2.67 -7.98
C GLN A 4 24.77 -3.67 -9.00
N MET A 5 25.49 -3.82 -10.11
CA MET A 5 25.21 -4.88 -11.06
C MET A 5 25.44 -6.18 -10.31
N LEU A 6 24.40 -7.02 -10.27
CA LEU A 6 24.42 -8.34 -9.66
C LEU A 6 25.32 -9.26 -10.50
N THR A 7 26.64 -9.10 -10.41
CA THR A 7 27.62 -10.01 -11.01
C THR A 7 27.76 -11.23 -10.10
N GLY A 8 26.89 -12.22 -10.32
CA GLY A 8 26.83 -13.48 -9.60
C GLY A 8 25.87 -14.47 -10.25
N THR A 9 25.92 -15.74 -9.81
CA THR A 9 24.97 -16.79 -10.23
C THR A 9 23.53 -16.43 -9.86
N LEU A 10 22.52 -17.00 -10.54
CA LEU A 10 21.10 -16.70 -10.28
C LEU A 10 20.75 -16.81 -8.78
N ASP A 11 21.32 -17.79 -8.09
CA ASP A 11 21.12 -18.02 -6.67
C ASP A 11 21.69 -16.90 -5.79
N GLU A 12 22.86 -16.36 -6.14
CA GLU A 12 23.47 -15.21 -5.43
C GLU A 12 22.64 -13.94 -5.62
N GLN A 13 22.07 -13.75 -6.81
CA GLN A 13 21.19 -12.62 -7.07
C GLN A 13 19.88 -12.73 -6.29
N CYS A 14 19.31 -13.93 -6.25
CA CYS A 14 18.10 -14.20 -5.47
C CYS A 14 18.37 -14.04 -3.97
N GLU A 15 19.50 -14.52 -3.45
CA GLU A 15 19.88 -14.35 -2.03
C GLU A 15 20.04 -12.87 -1.67
N PHE A 16 20.70 -12.08 -2.52
CA PHE A 16 20.84 -10.64 -2.31
C PHE A 16 19.47 -9.94 -2.28
N LEU A 17 18.64 -10.18 -3.30
CA LEU A 17 17.30 -9.58 -3.38
C LEU A 17 16.42 -10.02 -2.20
N TYR A 18 16.60 -11.25 -1.73
CA TYR A 18 15.86 -11.81 -0.60
C TYR A 18 16.21 -11.07 0.69
N ARG A 19 17.51 -10.84 0.96
CA ARG A 19 17.95 -10.03 2.11
C ARG A 19 17.45 -8.59 2.03
N VAL A 20 17.58 -7.96 0.86
CA VAL A 20 17.07 -6.60 0.64
C VAL A 20 15.56 -6.54 0.90
N ALA A 21 14.79 -7.54 0.45
CA ALA A 21 13.36 -7.60 0.70
C ALA A 21 13.04 -7.69 2.20
N GLN A 22 13.74 -8.55 2.95
CA GLN A 22 13.55 -8.69 4.39
C GLN A 22 13.87 -7.40 5.14
N GLU A 23 14.98 -6.74 4.80
CA GLU A 23 15.33 -5.44 5.39
C GLU A 23 14.27 -4.37 5.09
N LYS A 24 13.77 -4.34 3.84
CA LYS A 24 12.70 -3.40 3.44
C LYS A 24 11.39 -3.69 4.16
N MET A 25 11.06 -4.95 4.38
CA MET A 25 9.90 -5.34 5.19
C MET A 25 10.05 -4.91 6.65
N ALA A 26 11.23 -5.11 7.26
CA ALA A 26 11.52 -4.69 8.63
C ALA A 26 11.44 -3.16 8.78
N GLN A 27 11.84 -2.41 7.76
CA GLN A 27 11.73 -0.94 7.70
C GLN A 27 10.30 -0.44 7.41
N GLY A 28 9.32 -1.33 7.19
CA GLY A 28 7.97 -0.96 6.75
C GLY A 28 7.90 -0.43 5.31
N ASN A 29 9.00 -0.50 4.56
CA ASN A 29 9.06 -0.12 3.15
C ASN A 29 8.55 -1.27 2.26
N TYR A 30 7.25 -1.54 2.35
CA TYR A 30 6.62 -2.64 1.62
C TYR A 30 6.68 -2.47 0.11
N THR A 31 6.73 -1.23 -0.40
CA THR A 31 6.92 -0.97 -1.83
C THR A 31 8.28 -1.49 -2.32
N GLY A 32 9.37 -1.16 -1.61
CA GLY A 32 10.71 -1.65 -1.94
C GLY A 32 10.81 -3.18 -1.82
N ALA A 33 10.21 -3.77 -0.79
CA ALA A 33 10.17 -5.22 -0.61
C ALA A 33 9.45 -5.93 -1.78
N VAL A 34 8.28 -5.42 -2.19
CA VAL A 34 7.53 -5.97 -3.34
C VAL A 34 8.36 -5.92 -4.61
N HIS A 35 9.13 -4.85 -4.86
CA HIS A 35 9.99 -4.77 -6.04
C HIS A 35 11.09 -5.84 -6.03
N ALA A 36 11.79 -6.01 -4.91
CA ALA A 36 12.84 -7.03 -4.79
C ALA A 36 12.28 -8.46 -4.92
N LEU A 37 11.20 -8.78 -4.21
CA LEU A 37 10.57 -10.10 -4.24
C LEU A 37 9.97 -10.44 -5.61
N LYS A 38 9.46 -9.44 -6.34
CA LYS A 38 8.91 -9.64 -7.69
C LYS A 38 10.00 -10.06 -8.67
N GLU A 39 11.20 -9.51 -8.57
CA GLU A 39 12.33 -9.95 -9.41
C GLU A 39 12.73 -11.39 -9.09
N ILE A 40 12.77 -11.79 -7.81
CA ILE A 40 13.04 -13.19 -7.42
C ILE A 40 11.99 -14.12 -8.03
N VAL A 41 10.70 -13.88 -7.76
CA VAL A 41 9.61 -14.75 -8.24
C VAL A 41 9.53 -14.82 -9.76
N LYS A 42 9.99 -13.78 -10.47
CA LYS A 42 10.03 -13.76 -11.94
C LYS A 42 11.05 -14.74 -12.51
N TYR A 43 12.23 -14.88 -11.90
CA TYR A 43 13.32 -15.72 -12.42
C TYR A 43 13.49 -17.04 -11.67
N ALA A 44 13.05 -17.11 -10.42
CA ALA A 44 13.11 -18.27 -9.54
C ALA A 44 11.83 -18.34 -8.68
N PRO A 45 10.69 -18.79 -9.24
CA PRO A 45 9.41 -18.83 -8.54
C PRO A 45 9.46 -19.72 -7.30
N ASP A 46 10.22 -20.82 -7.31
CA ASP A 46 10.34 -21.75 -6.19
C ASP A 46 11.47 -21.40 -5.21
N TYR A 47 12.01 -20.18 -5.31
CA TYR A 47 13.07 -19.72 -4.41
C TYR A 47 12.53 -19.49 -2.99
N ARG A 48 12.75 -20.46 -2.11
CA ARG A 48 12.37 -20.43 -0.68
C ARG A 48 10.88 -20.06 -0.52
N ASP A 49 10.59 -19.08 0.34
CA ASP A 49 9.29 -18.52 0.64
C ASP A 49 9.04 -17.18 -0.07
N ALA A 50 9.81 -16.85 -1.13
CA ALA A 50 9.72 -15.54 -1.81
C ALA A 50 8.31 -15.24 -2.35
N GLN A 51 7.56 -16.26 -2.81
CA GLN A 51 6.16 -16.09 -3.21
C GLN A 51 5.26 -15.71 -2.04
N ALA A 52 5.42 -16.38 -0.89
CA ALA A 52 4.65 -16.08 0.32
C ALA A 52 4.97 -14.68 0.85
N LEU A 53 6.24 -14.32 0.91
CA LEU A 53 6.69 -12.98 1.29
C LEU A 53 6.19 -11.91 0.31
N LEU A 54 6.13 -12.20 -0.99
CA LEU A 54 5.58 -11.26 -1.98
C LEU A 54 4.10 -11.00 -1.73
N ALA A 55 3.33 -12.05 -1.43
CA ALA A 55 1.92 -11.92 -1.08
C ALA A 55 1.75 -11.09 0.20
N GLU A 56 2.53 -11.37 1.25
CA GLU A 56 2.51 -10.62 2.50
C GLU A 56 2.87 -9.15 2.29
N ALA A 57 3.98 -8.86 1.60
CA ALA A 57 4.42 -7.50 1.32
C ALA A 57 3.36 -6.71 0.52
N ARG A 58 2.67 -7.36 -0.43
CA ARG A 58 1.54 -6.75 -1.15
C ARG A 58 0.36 -6.45 -0.24
N GLN A 59 -0.01 -7.36 0.65
CA GLN A 59 -1.09 -7.15 1.61
C GLN A 59 -0.78 -5.98 2.54
N ARG A 60 0.43 -5.93 3.11
CA ARG A 60 0.86 -4.84 3.99
C ARG A 60 0.93 -3.49 3.27
N LYS A 61 1.45 -3.47 2.04
CA LYS A 61 1.43 -2.27 1.17
C LYS A 61 -0.01 -1.80 0.93
N ALA A 62 -0.91 -2.73 0.57
CA ALA A 62 -2.31 -2.41 0.32
C ALA A 62 -2.99 -1.86 1.57
N ALA A 63 -2.76 -2.45 2.74
CA ALA A 63 -3.28 -1.94 4.01
C ALA A 63 -2.78 -0.51 4.31
N GLN A 64 -1.51 -0.23 4.04
CA GLN A 64 -0.92 1.11 4.25
C GLN A 64 -1.54 2.17 3.33
N SER A 65 -1.83 1.82 2.07
CA SER A 65 -2.42 2.76 1.10
C SER A 65 -3.95 2.81 1.14
N ALA A 66 -4.61 1.76 1.65
CA ALA A 66 -6.07 1.65 1.64
C ALA A 66 -6.73 2.75 2.48
N LEU A 67 -6.17 3.11 3.63
CA LEU A 67 -6.76 4.15 4.49
C LEU A 67 -6.79 5.52 3.80
N LEU A 68 -5.75 5.85 3.02
CA LEU A 68 -5.71 7.09 2.26
C LEU A 68 -6.80 7.12 1.19
N TRP A 69 -6.96 6.02 0.45
CA TRP A 69 -8.00 5.92 -0.58
C TRP A 69 -9.42 5.94 0.00
N TRP A 70 -9.64 5.30 1.16
CA TRP A 70 -10.93 5.36 1.85
C TRP A 70 -11.26 6.76 2.36
N GLY A 71 -10.27 7.49 2.88
CA GLY A 71 -10.45 8.90 3.25
C GLY A 71 -10.76 9.76 2.02
N LEU A 72 -9.99 9.64 0.94
CA LEU A 72 -10.25 10.40 -0.29
C LEU A 72 -11.63 10.10 -0.88
N ALA A 73 -12.06 8.84 -0.90
CA ALA A 73 -13.38 8.44 -1.38
C ALA A 73 -14.51 9.05 -0.52
N GLY A 74 -14.36 9.01 0.80
CA GLY A 74 -15.34 9.63 1.71
C GLY A 74 -15.42 11.14 1.54
N GLY A 75 -14.28 11.83 1.40
CA GLY A 75 -14.24 13.27 1.14
C GLY A 75 -14.90 13.63 -0.19
N ALA A 76 -14.58 12.91 -1.27
CA ALA A 76 -15.18 13.11 -2.58
C ALA A 76 -16.71 12.90 -2.57
N LEU A 77 -17.19 11.88 -1.85
CA LEU A 77 -18.62 11.61 -1.69
C LEU A 77 -19.34 12.80 -1.04
N PHE A 78 -18.79 13.35 0.04
CA PHE A 78 -19.39 14.47 0.76
C PHE A 78 -19.32 15.79 -0.02
N ILE A 79 -18.28 16.00 -0.83
CA ILE A 79 -18.24 17.11 -1.80
C ILE A 79 -19.39 16.95 -2.80
N GLY A 80 -19.60 15.74 -3.36
CA GLY A 80 -20.70 15.47 -4.27
C GLY A 80 -22.09 15.69 -3.65
N VAL A 81 -22.25 15.41 -2.35
CA VAL A 81 -23.48 15.75 -1.62
C VAL A 81 -23.65 17.28 -1.49
N GLY A 82 -22.57 17.99 -1.16
CA GLY A 82 -22.57 19.46 -1.06
C GLY A 82 -22.94 20.15 -2.39
N THR A 83 -22.51 19.58 -3.53
CA THR A 83 -22.85 20.13 -4.86
C THR A 83 -24.32 19.92 -5.21
N VAL A 84 -24.87 18.74 -4.93
CA VAL A 84 -26.30 18.45 -5.16
C VAL A 84 -27.19 19.30 -4.26
N LEU A 85 -26.77 19.59 -3.04
CA LEU A 85 -27.49 20.44 -2.08
C LEU A 85 -27.29 21.95 -2.31
N GLN A 86 -26.56 22.35 -3.36
CA GLN A 86 -26.26 23.75 -3.69
C GLN A 86 -25.72 24.57 -2.50
N VAL A 87 -24.86 23.97 -1.68
CA VAL A 87 -24.26 24.65 -0.53
C VAL A 87 -23.46 25.85 -1.02
N SER A 88 -23.96 27.07 -0.79
CA SER A 88 -23.34 28.28 -1.38
C SER A 88 -22.14 28.79 -0.58
N ASN A 89 -21.82 28.17 0.56
CA ASN A 89 -20.75 28.59 1.45
C ASN A 89 -19.53 27.68 1.31
N ASP A 90 -18.45 28.25 0.79
CA ASP A 90 -17.18 27.56 0.56
C ASP A 90 -16.58 26.94 1.84
N LEU A 91 -16.76 27.59 3.00
CA LEU A 91 -16.30 27.05 4.28
C LEU A 91 -17.06 25.76 4.67
N ILE A 92 -18.36 25.71 4.38
CA ILE A 92 -19.18 24.51 4.65
C ILE A 92 -18.78 23.38 3.69
N PHE A 93 -18.44 23.72 2.45
CA PHE A 93 -17.92 22.76 1.48
C PHE A 93 -16.60 22.11 1.93
N LEU A 94 -15.66 22.92 2.42
CA LEU A 94 -14.40 22.43 2.97
C LEU A 94 -14.61 21.58 4.23
N LEU A 95 -15.54 21.98 5.10
CA LEU A 95 -15.93 21.18 6.27
C LEU A 95 -16.54 19.83 5.87
N LEU A 96 -17.45 19.81 4.90
CA LEU A 96 -18.05 18.58 4.37
C LEU A 96 -16.98 17.63 3.81
N ALA A 97 -16.04 18.14 3.02
CA ALA A 97 -14.95 17.35 2.47
C ALA A 97 -14.09 16.73 3.59
N LEU A 98 -13.77 17.51 4.62
CA LEU A 98 -12.95 17.08 5.75
C LEU A 98 -13.68 16.04 6.61
N VAL A 99 -14.96 16.25 6.90
CA VAL A 99 -15.82 15.29 7.60
C VAL A 99 -15.95 13.99 6.80
N GLY A 100 -16.22 14.09 5.50
CA GLY A 100 -16.28 12.93 4.60
C GLY A 100 -14.98 12.14 4.61
N ALA A 101 -13.83 12.82 4.60
CA ALA A 101 -12.54 12.15 4.65
C ALA A 101 -12.27 11.42 5.97
N LEU A 102 -12.67 12.01 7.11
CA LEU A 102 -12.57 11.37 8.41
C LEU A 102 -13.50 10.14 8.53
N VAL A 103 -14.73 10.25 8.03
CA VAL A 103 -15.69 9.13 7.99
C VAL A 103 -15.16 8.01 7.11
N GLY A 104 -14.67 8.34 5.91
CA GLY A 104 -14.06 7.39 4.99
C GLY A 104 -12.88 6.66 5.64
N TYR A 105 -11.97 7.40 6.28
CA TYR A 105 -10.84 6.82 7.03
C TYR A 105 -11.30 5.86 8.14
N GLY A 106 -12.31 6.24 8.92
CA GLY A 106 -12.88 5.40 9.99
C GLY A 106 -13.47 4.08 9.46
N VAL A 107 -14.27 4.16 8.39
CA VAL A 107 -14.85 2.99 7.71
C VAL A 107 -13.77 2.09 7.12
N GLY A 108 -12.77 2.67 6.44
CA GLY A 108 -11.65 1.94 5.88
C GLY A 108 -10.84 1.20 6.94
N THR A 109 -10.60 1.85 8.09
CA THR A 109 -9.92 1.25 9.23
C THR A 109 -10.69 0.03 9.78
N PHE A 110 -12.01 0.14 9.89
CA PHE A 110 -12.87 -0.96 10.35
C PHE A 110 -12.85 -2.16 9.39
N PHE A 111 -12.93 -1.91 8.07
CA PHE A 111 -12.87 -2.96 7.04
C PHE A 111 -11.51 -3.66 6.97
N VAL A 112 -10.41 -2.91 7.05
CA VAL A 112 -9.06 -3.51 7.10
C VAL A 112 -8.92 -4.39 8.34
N ARG A 113 -9.44 -3.93 9.49
CA ARG A 113 -9.39 -4.69 10.75
C ARG A 113 -10.22 -5.97 10.70
N LEU A 114 -11.35 -5.96 9.99
CA LEU A 114 -12.19 -7.16 9.77
C LEU A 114 -11.56 -8.18 8.83
N ARG A 115 -10.76 -7.75 7.85
CA ARG A 115 -10.07 -8.65 6.90
C ARG A 115 -8.82 -9.32 7.48
N VAL A 116 -8.27 -8.76 8.56
CA VAL A 116 -7.05 -9.25 9.23
C VAL A 116 -7.38 -10.14 10.45
N ARG A 117 -8.66 -10.38 10.75
CA ARG A 117 -9.11 -11.43 11.69
C ARG A 117 -9.45 -12.71 10.93
#